data_AF-A0A6B2LVM5-F1
#
_entry.id   AF-A0A6B2LVM5-F1
#
_cell.length_a   1.000
_cell.length_b   1.000
_cell.length_c   1.000
_cell.angle_alpha   90.00
_cell.angle_beta   90.00
_cell.angle_gamma   90.00
#
_symmetry.space_group_name_H-M   'P 1'
#
loop_
_entity.id
_entity.type
_entity.pdbx_description
1 polymer ?
#
loop_
_entity_poly.entity_id
_entity_poly.type
_entity_poly.pdbx_seq_one_letter_code
_entity_poly.pdbx_strand_id
1 'polypeptide(L)' 'MSSDTDAIFSDVRFLVKGDNIAAHKVLLKSSCDFFNAILGNGMLESSLSEITLTDIESTAFSVLKK' A
#
# COMPACT_ATOMS: atom_id res chain seq x y z
N MET A 1 0.65 -26.03 -1.43
CA MET A 1 0.53 -25.31 -0.14
C MET A 1 1.57 -24.21 -0.18
N SER A 2 1.19 -23.09 -0.78
CA SER A 2 2.00 -21.94 -1.14
C SER A 2 0.94 -20.85 -1.28
N SER A 3 0.89 -19.78 -0.49
CA SER A 3 1.95 -18.79 -0.29
C SER A 3 1.58 -17.85 0.88
N ASP A 4 1.75 -18.27 2.13
CA ASP A 4 1.44 -17.43 3.31
C ASP A 4 2.62 -16.50 3.72
N THR A 5 3.43 -16.07 2.76
CA THR A 5 4.64 -15.25 3.03
C THR A 5 4.49 -13.79 2.60
N ASP A 6 3.41 -13.44 1.89
CA ASP A 6 3.21 -12.09 1.29
C ASP A 6 2.78 -11.04 2.33
N ALA A 7 2.26 -11.46 3.48
CA ALA A 7 1.69 -10.56 4.50
C ALA A 7 2.62 -10.29 5.70
N ILE A 8 3.83 -10.85 5.73
CA ILE A 8 4.70 -10.75 6.89
C ILE A 8 5.16 -9.30 7.03
N PHE A 9 4.75 -8.63 8.12
CA PHE A 9 5.00 -7.22 8.45
C PHE A 9 4.20 -6.16 7.67
N SER A 10 3.15 -6.55 6.95
CA SER A 10 2.27 -5.57 6.28
C SER A 10 1.58 -4.66 7.31
N ASP A 11 1.86 -3.36 7.24
CA ASP A 11 1.36 -2.31 8.14
C ASP A 11 0.25 -1.46 7.47
N VAL A 12 -0.04 -1.72 6.20
CA VAL A 12 -1.13 -1.10 5.43
C VAL A 12 -1.71 -2.06 4.41
N ARG A 13 -3.01 -1.91 4.16
CA ARG A 13 -3.76 -2.61 3.10
C ARG A 13 -4.35 -1.61 2.13
N PHE A 14 -4.18 -1.84 0.84
CA PHE A 14 -4.77 -1.04 -0.21
C PHE A 14 -5.92 -1.79 -0.85
N LEU A 15 -7.11 -1.18 -0.86
CA LEU A 15 -8.23 -1.66 -1.65
C LEU A 15 -8.24 -0.94 -2.99
N VAL A 16 -7.92 -1.66 -4.06
CA VAL A 16 -7.88 -1.13 -5.43
C VAL A 16 -8.90 -1.88 -6.27
N LYS A 17 -9.98 -1.21 -6.69
CA LYS A 17 -11.06 -1.80 -7.54
C LYS A 17 -11.57 -3.18 -7.07
N GLY A 18 -11.55 -3.45 -5.76
CA GLY A 18 -11.98 -4.73 -5.16
C GLY A 18 -10.86 -5.71 -4.83
N ASP A 19 -9.63 -5.45 -5.27
CA ASP A 19 -8.45 -6.22 -4.88
C ASP A 19 -7.84 -5.65 -3.60
N ASN A 20 -7.49 -6.54 -2.66
CA ASN A 20 -6.80 -6.17 -1.44
C ASN A 20 -5.30 -6.48 -1.57
N ILE A 21 -4.47 -5.45 -1.45
CA ILE A 21 -3.02 -5.54 -1.57
C ILE A 21 -2.41 -5.17 -0.21
N ALA A 22 -1.81 -6.16 0.45
CA ALA A 22 -1.02 -5.93 1.64
C ALA A 22 0.34 -5.32 1.24
N ALA A 23 0.77 -4.27 1.95
CA ALA A 23 2.02 -3.59 1.66
C ALA A 23 2.66 -3.00 2.93
N HIS A 24 3.87 -2.46 2.76
CA HIS A 24 4.64 -1.83 3.82
C HIS A 24 4.76 -0.33 3.58
N LYS A 25 4.27 0.51 4.51
CA LYS A 25 4.33 1.98 4.42
C LYS A 25 5.76 2.44 4.22
N VAL A 26 6.74 1.83 4.91
CA VAL A 26 8.16 2.20 4.79
C VAL A 26 8.69 1.99 3.37
N LEU A 27 8.31 0.89 2.71
CA LEU A 27 8.74 0.61 1.34
C LEU A 27 8.08 1.57 0.35
N LEU A 28 6.79 1.86 0.54
CA LEU A 28 6.05 2.81 -0.29
C LEU A 28 6.59 4.23 -0.17
N LYS A 29 6.83 4.70 1.06
CA LYS A 29 7.46 6.00 1.33
C LYS A 29 8.83 6.11 0.66
N SER A 30 9.63 5.05 0.71
CA SER A 30 10.96 5.04 0.10
C SER A 30 10.94 4.96 -1.42
N SER A 31 9.90 4.36 -2.01
CA SER A 31 9.84 4.10 -3.45
C SER A 31 9.12 5.19 -4.23
N CYS A 32 8.36 6.06 -3.54
CA CYS A 32 7.49 7.03 -4.17
C CYS A 32 7.25 8.23 -3.26
N ASP A 33 7.65 9.42 -3.72
CA ASP A 33 7.45 10.67 -2.99
C ASP A 33 5.98 11.00 -2.76
N PHE A 34 5.08 10.55 -3.63
CA PHE A 34 3.63 10.67 -3.43
C PHE A 34 3.19 9.89 -2.18
N PHE A 35 3.59 8.63 -2.06
CA PHE A 35 3.29 7.85 -0.85
C PHE A 35 4.01 8.41 0.38
N ASN A 36 5.20 8.98 0.21
CA ASN A 36 5.89 9.67 1.29
C ASN A 36 5.12 10.91 1.78
N ALA A 37 4.52 11.67 0.88
CA ALA A 37 3.71 12.83 1.24
C ALA A 37 2.39 12.44 1.94
N ILE A 38 1.65 11.46 1.40
CA ILE A 38 0.34 11.09 1.97
C ILE A 38 0.46 10.24 3.25
N LEU A 39 1.49 9.39 3.36
CA LEU A 39 1.73 8.55 4.55
C LEU A 39 2.65 9.26 5.55
N GLY A 40 3.21 10.40 5.17
CA GLY A 40 4.14 11.20 5.97
C GLY A 40 3.43 12.31 6.75
N ASN A 41 4.05 12.66 7.88
CA ASN A 41 3.88 13.93 8.60
C ASN A 41 2.45 14.49 8.75
N GLY A 42 1.56 13.75 9.41
CA GLY A 42 0.32 14.30 9.99
C GLY A 42 -0.95 14.18 9.13
N MET A 43 -0.90 13.51 7.97
CA MET A 43 -2.12 13.19 7.22
C MET A 43 -2.87 12.00 7.83
N LEU A 44 -4.20 11.97 7.68
CA LEU A 44 -5.07 10.92 8.22
C LEU A 44 -4.65 9.53 7.71
N GLU A 45 -4.25 9.43 6.44
CA GLU A 45 -3.75 8.21 5.81
C GLU A 45 -2.52 7.60 6.50
N SER A 46 -1.72 8.40 7.23
CA SER A 46 -0.58 7.88 7.98
C SER A 46 -1.01 6.92 9.12
N SER A 47 -2.19 7.16 9.70
CA SER A 47 -2.74 6.37 10.80
C SER A 47 -3.72 5.29 10.33
N LEU A 48 -4.13 5.33 9.05
CA LEU A 48 -5.01 4.32 8.48
C LEU A 48 -4.23 3.02 8.22
N SER A 49 -4.84 1.90 8.63
CA SER A 49 -4.39 0.55 8.29
C SER A 49 -4.98 0.07 6.96
N GLU A 50 -6.00 0.76 6.45
CA GLU A 50 -6.69 0.45 5.20
C GLU A 50 -6.91 1.73 4.39
N ILE A 51 -6.49 1.72 3.12
CA ILE A 51 -6.57 2.86 2.21
C ILE A 51 -7.30 2.40 0.96
N THR A 52 -8.45 3.00 0.67
CA THR A 52 -9.21 2.73 -0.55
C THR A 52 -8.74 3.66 -1.66
N LEU A 53 -8.28 3.09 -2.76
CA LEU A 53 -7.88 3.83 -3.96
C LEU A 53 -8.88 3.52 -5.06
N THR A 54 -9.87 4.40 -5.21
CA THR A 54 -10.94 4.27 -6.21
C THR A 54 -10.51 4.71 -7.61
N ASP A 55 -9.53 5.62 -7.70
CA ASP A 55 -9.16 6.30 -8.95
C ASP A 55 -7.82 5.83 -9.55
N ILE A 56 -7.18 4.82 -8.95
CA ILE A 56 -5.90 4.28 -9.41
C ILE A 56 -6.11 2.93 -10.10
N GLU A 57 -5.46 2.76 -11.25
CA GLU A 57 -5.40 1.49 -11.98
C GLU A 57 -4.54 0.47 -11.19
N SER A 58 -5.06 -0.75 -10.99
CA SER A 58 -4.35 -1.85 -10.29
C SER A 58 -2.97 -2.16 -10.88
N THR A 59 -2.78 -1.88 -12.18
CA THR A 59 -1.50 -1.99 -12.90
C THR A 59 -0.39 -1.08 -12.34
N ALA A 60 -0.73 0.08 -11.77
CA ALA A 60 0.26 0.95 -11.14
C ALA A 60 0.90 0.29 -9.90
N PHE A 61 0.14 -0.56 -9.19
CA PHE A 61 0.63 -1.32 -8.04
C PHE A 61 1.37 -2.60 -8.42
N SER A 62 1.15 -3.13 -9.64
CA SER A 62 1.91 -4.30 -10.11
C SER A 62 3.42 -4.04 -10.21
N VAL A 63 3.84 -2.78 -10.37
CA VAL A 63 5.28 -2.39 -10.35
C VAL A 63 5.88 -2.51 -8.94
N LEU A 64 5.04 -2.43 -7.91
CA LEU A 64 5.44 -2.49 -6.50
C LEU A 64 5.37 -3.90 -5.91
N LYS A 65 4.69 -4.84 -6.58
CA LYS A 65 4.75 -6.28 -6.26
C LYS A 65 6.08 -6.84 -6.74
N LYS A 66 7.01 -7.11 -5.82
CA LYS A 66 8.20 -7.92 -6.07
C LYS A 66 8.08 -9.27 -5.38
#